data_AF-A0A177MMT8-F1
#
_entry.id   AF-A0A177MMT8-F1
#
_cell.length_a   1.000
_cell.length_b   1.000
_cell.length_c   1.000
_cell.angle_alpha   90.00
_cell.angle_beta   90.00
_cell.angle_gamma   90.00
#
_symmetry.space_group_name_H-M   'P 1'
#
loop_
_entity.id
_entity.type
_entity.pdbx_description
1 polymer ?
#
loop_
_entity_poly.entity_id
_entity_poly.type
_entity_poly.pdbx_seq_one_letter_code
_entity_poly.pdbx_strand_id
1 'polypeptide(L)'
;MQNIAGNDVSIFLFRFEIRGHAIDFVLNEAIAEDMYPDIDEKMKPLVHACCETLLRYRHLSVSNTIMDGNFLVTGEFEVMLSKGLGQHFAHDEKQRLFQDAKNIADLLGEVMDRGTQAEKNGIQRNLPPIEHTPNPKKIKKGLEQLGKTKHQQAKRQWLAEGVPIRPGLRQLRPEDLPPHVTASSGYDHRGLCYVFDHKTLGELGRIVMIKAGEQEMLMQADLYVGQETPESAIVKKKKAIFEEVVATVNACFI
;
A
#
# COMPACT_ATOMS: atom_id res chain seq x y z
N MET A 1 16.89 -17.79 -16.09
CA MET A 1 16.00 -17.78 -14.90
C MET A 1 14.58 -17.66 -15.41
N GLN A 2 13.58 -18.19 -14.70
CA GLN A 2 12.17 -18.02 -15.08
C GLN A 2 11.39 -17.35 -13.94
N ASN A 3 10.39 -16.55 -14.29
CA ASN A 3 9.45 -15.98 -13.32
C ASN A 3 8.42 -17.02 -12.87
N ILE A 4 7.52 -16.65 -11.94
CA ILE A 4 6.49 -17.58 -11.44
C ILE A 4 5.51 -18.08 -12.51
N ALA A 5 5.45 -17.44 -13.67
CA ALA A 5 4.62 -17.85 -14.80
C ALA A 5 5.36 -18.77 -15.79
N GLY A 6 6.66 -18.99 -15.60
CA GLY A 6 7.51 -19.79 -16.49
C GLY A 6 8.12 -19.01 -17.65
N ASN A 7 7.99 -17.68 -17.68
CA ASN A 7 8.58 -16.83 -18.72
C ASN A 7 10.07 -16.61 -18.45
N ASP A 8 10.87 -16.51 -19.52
CA ASP A 8 12.32 -16.28 -19.40
C ASP A 8 12.63 -14.84 -18.95
N VAL A 9 13.39 -14.74 -17.86
CA VAL A 9 13.73 -13.50 -17.16
C VAL A 9 15.18 -13.12 -17.45
N SER A 10 15.39 -11.84 -17.76
CA SER A 10 16.72 -11.22 -17.86
C SER A 10 17.18 -10.70 -16.50
N ILE A 11 16.32 -10.00 -15.77
CA ILE A 11 16.63 -9.41 -14.46
C ILE A 11 15.47 -9.65 -13.51
N PHE A 12 15.76 -10.35 -12.40
CA PHE A 12 14.87 -10.39 -11.25
C PHE A 12 14.93 -9.06 -10.51
N LEU A 13 13.79 -8.42 -10.23
CA LEU A 13 13.75 -7.17 -9.46
C LEU A 13 13.36 -7.43 -8.02
N PHE A 14 12.16 -7.98 -7.81
CA PHE A 14 11.63 -8.24 -6.48
C PHE A 14 10.61 -9.37 -6.49
N ARG A 15 10.35 -9.94 -5.31
CA ARG A 15 9.21 -10.84 -5.08
C ARG A 15 8.63 -10.66 -3.69
N PHE A 16 7.35 -10.99 -3.57
CA PHE A 16 6.63 -11.07 -2.32
C PHE A 16 6.45 -12.55 -1.95
N GLU A 17 6.88 -12.93 -0.76
CA GLU A 17 6.84 -14.29 -0.25
C GLU A 17 5.91 -14.41 0.96
N ILE A 18 5.09 -15.44 0.99
CA ILE A 18 4.33 -15.82 2.17
C ILE A 18 5.28 -16.45 3.18
N ARG A 19 5.39 -15.86 4.37
CA ARG A 19 6.15 -16.41 5.50
C ARG A 19 5.27 -16.47 6.74
N GLY A 20 4.74 -17.67 7.01
CA GLY A 20 3.81 -17.89 8.11
C GLY A 20 2.56 -17.02 7.97
N HIS A 21 2.41 -16.03 8.86
CA HIS A 21 1.28 -15.09 8.87
C HIS A 21 1.60 -13.73 8.24
N ALA A 22 2.77 -13.55 7.63
CA ALA A 22 3.22 -12.30 7.03
C ALA A 22 3.55 -12.47 5.53
N ILE A 23 3.76 -11.34 4.85
CA ILE A 23 4.31 -11.26 3.50
C ILE A 23 5.67 -10.55 3.59
N ASP A 24 6.73 -11.25 3.20
CA ASP A 24 8.07 -10.70 3.08
C ASP A 24 8.28 -10.10 1.69
N PHE A 25 8.94 -8.95 1.63
CA PHE A 25 9.43 -8.36 0.38
C PHE A 25 10.90 -8.70 0.20
N VAL A 26 11.23 -9.40 -0.89
CA VAL A 26 12.58 -9.83 -1.24
C VAL A 26 13.00 -9.03 -2.47
N LEU A 27 14.07 -8.26 -2.33
CA LEU A 27 14.67 -7.45 -3.39
C LEU A 27 15.88 -8.17 -3.99
N ASN A 28 16.21 -7.89 -5.25
CA ASN A 28 17.48 -8.28 -5.85
C ASN A 28 18.66 -7.73 -5.04
N GLU A 29 19.58 -8.59 -4.65
CA GLU A 29 20.71 -8.27 -3.77
C GLU A 29 21.62 -7.18 -4.35
N ALA A 30 21.99 -7.28 -5.64
CA ALA A 30 22.84 -6.28 -6.28
C ALA A 30 22.16 -4.90 -6.35
N ILE A 31 20.86 -4.86 -6.62
CA ILE A 31 20.10 -3.59 -6.60
C ILE A 31 19.96 -3.05 -5.17
N ALA A 32 19.83 -3.93 -4.18
CA ALA A 32 19.74 -3.55 -2.78
C ALA A 32 21.06 -2.94 -2.26
N GLU A 33 22.20 -3.48 -2.67
CA GLU A 33 23.53 -2.95 -2.35
C GLU A 33 23.74 -1.55 -2.94
N ASP A 34 23.23 -1.31 -4.15
CA ASP A 34 23.31 -0.01 -4.83
C ASP A 34 22.19 0.98 -4.43
N MET A 35 21.32 0.61 -3.50
CA MET A 35 20.12 1.38 -3.18
C MET A 35 20.46 2.78 -2.63
N TYR A 36 19.76 3.80 -3.12
CA TYR A 36 19.88 5.16 -2.60
C TYR A 36 18.84 5.44 -1.49
N PRO A 37 19.20 6.14 -0.41
CA PRO A 37 18.27 6.42 0.70
C PRO A 37 16.98 7.12 0.27
N ASP A 38 17.05 8.04 -0.70
CA ASP A 38 15.87 8.75 -1.19
C ASP A 38 14.91 7.86 -1.98
N ILE A 39 15.44 6.82 -2.64
CA ILE A 39 14.66 5.84 -3.39
C ILE A 39 14.05 4.82 -2.44
N ASP A 40 14.83 4.30 -1.48
CA ASP A 40 14.33 3.38 -0.43
C ASP A 40 13.17 4.00 0.37
N GLU A 41 13.29 5.28 0.76
CA GLU A 41 12.22 5.99 1.46
C GLU A 41 10.93 6.11 0.63
N LYS A 42 11.02 6.30 -0.69
CA LYS A 42 9.86 6.34 -1.60
C LYS A 42 9.26 4.95 -1.84
N MET A 43 10.09 3.91 -1.85
CA MET A 43 9.69 2.53 -2.12
C MET A 43 8.92 1.90 -0.94
N LYS A 44 9.36 2.15 0.30
CA LYS A 44 8.75 1.59 1.54
C LYS A 44 7.21 1.67 1.61
N PRO A 45 6.55 2.82 1.38
CA PRO A 45 5.08 2.89 1.42
C PRO A 45 4.40 2.07 0.31
N LEU A 46 5.02 1.95 -0.87
CA LEU A 46 4.50 1.12 -1.97
C LEU A 46 4.58 -0.37 -1.60
N VAL A 47 5.74 -0.81 -1.10
CA VAL A 47 5.95 -2.18 -0.63
C VAL A 47 4.96 -2.55 0.46
N HIS A 48 4.77 -1.66 1.45
CA HIS A 48 3.78 -1.86 2.50
C HIS A 48 2.36 -2.01 1.94
N ALA A 49 1.98 -1.18 0.96
CA ALA A 49 0.66 -1.26 0.36
C ALA A 49 0.45 -2.60 -0.39
N CYS A 50 1.46 -3.06 -1.11
CA CYS A 50 1.45 -4.37 -1.76
C CYS A 50 1.33 -5.52 -0.74
N CYS A 51 2.15 -5.52 0.32
CA CYS A 51 2.13 -6.56 1.37
C CYS A 51 0.72 -6.71 1.98
N GLU A 52 0.10 -5.60 2.37
CA GLU A 52 -1.22 -5.61 2.98
C GLU A 52 -2.31 -6.14 2.03
N THR A 53 -2.24 -5.77 0.75
CA THR A 53 -3.17 -6.27 -0.26
C THR A 53 -3.01 -7.78 -0.44
N LEU A 54 -1.77 -8.24 -0.63
CA LEU A 54 -1.44 -9.64 -0.85
C LEU A 54 -1.76 -10.51 0.36
N LEU A 55 -1.60 -9.98 1.58
CA LEU A 55 -1.88 -10.67 2.83
C LEU A 55 -3.32 -11.19 2.92
N ARG A 56 -4.29 -10.42 2.40
CA ARG A 56 -5.71 -10.84 2.35
C ARG A 56 -5.93 -12.10 1.54
N TYR A 57 -5.22 -12.20 0.42
CA TYR A 57 -5.39 -13.29 -0.54
C TYR A 57 -4.38 -14.42 -0.32
N ARG A 58 -3.54 -14.35 0.72
CA ARG A 58 -2.48 -15.34 1.01
C ARG A 58 -2.99 -16.79 1.04
N HIS A 59 -4.20 -16.99 1.57
CA HIS A 59 -4.81 -18.31 1.74
C HIS A 59 -5.28 -18.93 0.42
N LEU A 60 -5.37 -18.13 -0.64
CA LEU A 60 -5.73 -18.55 -1.99
C LEU A 60 -4.49 -18.75 -2.88
N SER A 61 -3.30 -18.39 -2.40
CA SER A 61 -2.06 -18.58 -3.14
C SER A 61 -1.69 -20.06 -3.18
N VAL A 62 -1.27 -20.54 -4.34
CA VAL A 62 -0.82 -21.93 -4.54
C VAL A 62 0.71 -22.08 -4.43
N SER A 63 1.41 -20.97 -4.19
CA SER A 63 2.88 -20.92 -4.08
C SER A 63 3.31 -19.97 -2.95
N ASN A 64 4.51 -20.19 -2.41
CA ASN A 64 5.11 -19.31 -1.42
C ASN A 64 5.36 -17.92 -2.01
N THR A 65 5.87 -17.84 -3.24
CA THR A 65 5.93 -16.57 -3.97
C THR A 65 4.53 -16.21 -4.44
N ILE A 66 3.96 -15.14 -3.87
CA ILE A 66 2.59 -14.71 -4.17
C ILE A 66 2.54 -13.70 -5.33
N MET A 67 3.61 -12.92 -5.50
CA MET A 67 3.79 -11.96 -6.58
C MET A 67 5.29 -11.78 -6.87
N ASP A 68 5.68 -11.63 -8.12
CA ASP A 68 7.04 -11.25 -8.52
C ASP A 68 7.03 -10.16 -9.60
N GLY A 69 8.11 -9.39 -9.66
CA GLY A 69 8.34 -8.36 -10.65
C GLY A 69 9.71 -8.57 -11.29
N ASN A 70 9.74 -8.62 -12.62
CA ASN A 70 10.93 -8.99 -13.39
C ASN A 70 11.02 -8.17 -14.68
N PHE A 71 12.23 -8.00 -15.20
CA PHE A 71 12.43 -7.70 -16.62
C PHE A 71 12.59 -9.00 -17.40
N LEU A 72 11.82 -9.13 -18.47
CA LEU A 72 11.91 -10.26 -19.39
C LEU A 72 13.13 -10.13 -20.30
N VAL A 73 13.48 -11.20 -21.01
CA VAL A 73 14.51 -11.17 -22.06
C VAL A 73 14.19 -10.19 -23.19
N THR A 74 12.92 -9.83 -23.37
CA THR A 74 12.45 -8.80 -24.31
C THR A 74 12.77 -7.37 -23.83
N GLY A 75 13.17 -7.20 -22.56
CA GLY A 75 13.34 -5.91 -21.91
C GLY A 75 12.06 -5.35 -21.30
N GLU A 76 10.92 -6.03 -21.44
CA GLU A 76 9.65 -5.60 -20.87
C GLU A 76 9.58 -5.91 -19.38
N PHE A 77 9.00 -4.98 -18.60
CA PHE A 77 8.66 -5.24 -17.21
C PHE A 77 7.39 -6.09 -17.13
N GLU A 78 7.46 -7.19 -16.40
CA GLU A 78 6.33 -8.07 -16.14
C GLU A 78 6.17 -8.26 -14.63
N VAL A 79 4.92 -8.11 -14.16
CA VAL A 79 4.50 -8.47 -12.81
C VAL A 79 3.52 -9.62 -12.88
N MET A 80 3.80 -10.69 -12.15
CA MET A 80 2.92 -11.87 -12.12
C MET A 80 2.44 -12.14 -10.70
N LEU A 81 1.20 -12.64 -10.61
CA LEU A 81 0.63 -13.20 -9.39
C LEU A 81 0.73 -14.72 -9.43
N SER A 82 0.69 -15.36 -8.25
CA SER A 82 0.53 -16.81 -8.14
C SER A 82 -0.63 -17.29 -9.03
N LYS A 83 -0.49 -18.49 -9.59
CA LYS A 83 -1.42 -19.02 -10.60
C LYS A 83 -2.86 -19.01 -10.07
N GLY A 84 -3.79 -18.43 -10.84
CA GLY A 84 -5.21 -18.33 -10.50
C GLY A 84 -5.56 -17.22 -9.50
N LEU A 85 -4.59 -16.72 -8.73
CA LEU A 85 -4.79 -15.75 -7.66
C LEU A 85 -5.45 -14.45 -8.15
N GLY A 86 -5.03 -13.97 -9.33
CA GLY A 86 -5.53 -12.72 -9.92
C GLY A 86 -7.00 -12.72 -10.32
N GLN A 87 -7.73 -13.84 -10.22
CA GLN A 87 -9.17 -13.92 -10.46
C GLN A 87 -9.99 -13.53 -9.22
N HIS A 88 -9.38 -13.55 -8.04
CA HIS A 88 -10.06 -13.24 -6.77
C HIS A 88 -10.06 -11.75 -6.42
N PHE A 89 -9.24 -10.96 -7.12
CA PHE A 89 -9.14 -9.53 -6.86
C PHE A 89 -10.28 -8.77 -7.53
N ALA A 90 -10.85 -7.80 -6.81
CA ALA A 90 -11.67 -6.77 -7.43
C ALA A 90 -10.84 -5.99 -8.48
N HIS A 91 -11.48 -5.58 -9.59
CA HIS A 91 -10.78 -4.97 -10.73
C HIS A 91 -9.91 -3.77 -10.31
N ASP A 92 -10.49 -2.81 -9.60
CA ASP A 92 -9.79 -1.58 -9.19
C ASP A 92 -8.67 -1.86 -8.20
N GLU A 93 -8.83 -2.86 -7.32
CA GLU A 93 -7.81 -3.24 -6.35
C GLU A 93 -6.62 -3.91 -7.05
N LYS A 94 -6.90 -4.81 -7.99
CA LYS A 94 -5.87 -5.45 -8.84
C LYS A 94 -5.08 -4.42 -9.62
N GLN A 95 -5.77 -3.45 -10.21
CA GLN A 95 -5.13 -2.36 -10.95
C GLN A 95 -4.23 -1.52 -10.05
N ARG A 96 -4.68 -1.19 -8.82
CA ARG A 96 -3.86 -0.47 -7.83
C ARG A 96 -2.62 -1.26 -7.43
N LEU A 97 -2.76 -2.56 -7.16
CA LEU A 97 -1.64 -3.44 -6.81
C LEU A 97 -0.57 -3.45 -7.92
N PHE A 98 -0.99 -3.63 -9.18
CA PHE A 98 -0.06 -3.63 -10.30
C PHE A 98 0.56 -2.26 -10.58
N GLN A 99 -0.18 -1.18 -10.36
CA GLN A 99 0.38 0.16 -10.45
C GLN A 99 1.45 0.40 -9.37
N ASP A 100 1.23 -0.06 -8.14
CA ASP A 100 2.21 0.05 -7.06
C ASP A 100 3.45 -0.81 -7.35
N ALA A 101 3.27 -2.03 -7.87
CA ALA A 101 4.36 -2.89 -8.32
C ALA A 101 5.17 -2.24 -9.47
N LYS A 102 4.50 -1.60 -10.43
CA LYS A 102 5.18 -0.83 -11.50
C LYS A 102 5.96 0.35 -10.93
N ASN A 103 5.38 1.12 -10.01
CA ASN A 103 6.07 2.25 -9.39
C ASN A 103 7.32 1.79 -8.61
N ILE A 104 7.27 0.61 -7.97
CA ILE A 104 8.46 -0.01 -7.37
C ILE A 104 9.49 -0.31 -8.46
N ALA A 105 9.09 -0.96 -9.56
CA ALA A 105 10.00 -1.27 -10.66
C ALA A 105 10.64 -0.02 -11.30
N ASP A 106 9.87 1.06 -11.48
CA ASP A 106 10.36 2.34 -11.99
C ASP A 106 11.43 2.94 -11.05
N LEU A 107 11.22 2.87 -9.73
CA LEU A 107 12.20 3.31 -8.72
C LEU A 107 13.48 2.46 -8.74
N LEU A 108 13.35 1.14 -8.92
CA LEU A 108 14.51 0.25 -9.06
C LEU A 108 15.26 0.49 -10.39
N GLY A 109 14.53 0.82 -11.46
CA GLY A 109 15.11 1.31 -12.71
C GLY A 109 16.00 2.53 -12.49
N GLU A 110 15.54 3.49 -11.70
CA GLU A 110 16.32 4.68 -11.35
C GLU A 110 17.62 4.33 -10.59
N VAL A 111 17.60 3.33 -9.70
CA VAL A 111 18.81 2.84 -9.02
C VAL A 111 19.82 2.31 -10.04
N MET A 112 19.38 1.44 -10.95
CA MET A 112 20.23 0.85 -11.99
C MET A 112 20.80 1.91 -12.94
N ASP A 113 19.99 2.89 -13.32
CA ASP A 113 20.41 3.98 -14.21
C ASP A 113 21.45 4.88 -13.54
N ARG A 114 21.17 5.34 -12.31
CA ARG A 114 22.11 6.13 -11.51
C ARG A 114 23.42 5.37 -11.29
N GLY A 115 23.32 4.07 -11.04
CA GLY A 115 24.45 3.17 -10.99
C GLY A 115 25.27 3.24 -12.27
N THR A 116 24.67 2.86 -13.39
CA THR A 116 25.33 2.84 -14.71
C THR A 116 26.04 4.16 -15.03
N GLN A 117 25.46 5.30 -14.65
CA GLN A 117 26.10 6.62 -14.82
C GLN A 117 27.31 6.83 -13.90
N ALA A 118 27.24 6.43 -12.63
CA ALA A 118 28.37 6.53 -11.71
C ALA A 118 29.57 5.70 -12.17
N GLU A 119 29.33 4.51 -12.72
CA GLU A 119 30.37 3.66 -13.33
C GLU A 119 31.04 4.34 -14.53
N LYS A 120 30.23 4.87 -15.46
CA LYS A 120 30.73 5.62 -16.63
C LYS A 120 31.58 6.83 -16.23
N ASN A 121 31.26 7.45 -15.10
CA ASN A 121 31.95 8.62 -14.58
C ASN A 121 33.12 8.28 -13.62
N GLY A 122 33.41 6.99 -13.40
CA GLY A 122 34.50 6.54 -12.51
C GLY A 122 34.28 6.88 -11.03
N ILE A 123 33.03 7.12 -10.61
CA ILE A 123 32.70 7.47 -9.23
C ILE A 123 32.56 6.17 -8.43
N GLN A 124 33.44 5.96 -7.43
CA GLN A 124 33.29 4.86 -6.48
C GLN A 124 32.03 5.05 -5.63
N ARG A 125 31.11 4.09 -5.71
CA ARG A 125 29.89 4.04 -4.90
C ARG A 125 30.22 3.50 -3.51
N ASN A 126 30.62 4.38 -2.60
CA ASN A 126 30.67 4.06 -1.18
C ASN A 126 29.39 4.59 -0.52
N LEU A 127 28.26 3.96 -0.80
CA LEU A 127 27.04 4.23 -0.03
C LEU A 127 27.11 3.39 1.25
N PRO A 128 26.86 3.98 2.43
CA PRO A 128 26.72 3.19 3.64
C PRO A 128 25.53 2.24 3.46
N PRO A 129 25.60 1.00 4.01
CA PRO A 129 24.49 0.08 3.97
C PRO A 129 23.22 0.75 4.51
N ILE A 130 22.13 0.68 3.76
CA ILE A 130 20.85 1.21 4.24
C ILE A 130 20.36 0.28 5.35
N GLU A 131 20.17 0.82 6.55
CA GLU A 131 19.45 0.10 7.59
C GLU A 131 17.99 -0.11 7.15
N HIS A 132 17.63 -1.36 6.86
CA HIS A 132 16.27 -1.74 6.48
C HIS A 132 15.27 -1.72 7.64
N THR A 133 15.65 -1.20 8.81
CA THR A 133 14.76 -1.15 9.98
C THR A 133 13.50 -0.35 9.66
N PRO A 134 12.31 -0.97 9.67
CA PRO A 134 11.07 -0.27 9.38
C PRO A 134 10.84 0.79 10.46
N ASN A 135 10.75 2.06 10.08
CA ASN A 135 10.31 3.13 10.98
C ASN A 135 8.81 3.37 10.76
N PRO A 136 7.93 2.92 11.68
CA PRO A 136 6.47 2.98 11.46
C PRO A 136 5.97 4.41 11.23
N LYS A 137 6.58 5.42 11.87
CA LYS A 137 6.19 6.83 11.70
C LYS A 137 6.50 7.33 10.29
N LYS A 138 7.68 6.96 9.74
CA LYS A 138 8.06 7.32 8.36
C LYS A 138 7.17 6.62 7.35
N ILE A 139 6.88 5.33 7.55
CA ILE A 139 5.98 4.56 6.68
C ILE A 139 4.58 5.18 6.67
N LYS A 140 4.03 5.51 7.85
CA LYS A 140 2.72 6.17 7.95
C LYS A 140 2.69 7.49 7.15
N LYS A 141 3.68 8.36 7.35
CA LYS A 141 3.78 9.63 6.61
C LYS A 141 3.89 9.39 5.10
N GLY A 142 4.63 8.38 4.68
CA GLY A 142 4.75 7.96 3.28
C GLY A 142 3.42 7.48 2.70
N LEU A 143 2.66 6.67 3.44
CA LEU A 143 1.33 6.20 3.04
C LEU A 143 0.33 7.36 2.90
N GLU A 144 0.34 8.32 3.84
CA GLU A 144 -0.48 9.53 3.75
C GLU A 144 -0.14 10.36 2.50
N GLN A 145 1.14 10.50 2.18
CA GLN A 145 1.59 11.23 0.99
C GLN A 145 1.21 10.48 -0.29
N LEU A 146 1.42 9.16 -0.34
CA LEU A 146 1.00 8.30 -1.44
C LEU A 146 -0.50 8.44 -1.70
N GLY A 147 -1.29 8.47 -0.62
CA GLY A 147 -2.71 8.74 -0.66
C GLY A 147 -3.10 10.05 -1.28
N LYS A 148 -2.47 11.14 -0.84
CA LYS A 148 -2.70 12.48 -1.40
C LYS A 148 -2.36 12.52 -2.90
N THR A 149 -1.25 11.91 -3.30
CA THR A 149 -0.83 11.85 -4.71
C THR A 149 -1.85 11.09 -5.56
N LYS A 150 -2.29 9.90 -5.11
CA LYS A 150 -3.30 9.10 -5.82
C LYS A 150 -4.64 9.82 -5.89
N HIS A 151 -5.05 10.51 -4.83
CA HIS A 151 -6.26 11.35 -4.84
C HIS A 151 -6.16 12.45 -5.89
N GLN A 152 -5.04 13.16 -5.96
CA GLN A 152 -4.81 14.19 -6.97
C GLN A 152 -4.76 13.62 -8.39
N GLN A 153 -4.21 12.43 -8.59
CA GLN A 153 -4.20 11.74 -9.88
C GLN A 153 -5.61 11.36 -10.31
N ALA A 154 -6.41 10.75 -9.43
CA ALA A 154 -7.81 10.42 -9.69
C ALA A 154 -8.63 11.69 -10.01
N LYS A 155 -8.38 12.79 -9.28
CA LYS A 155 -9.01 14.09 -9.57
C LYS A 155 -8.60 14.67 -10.93
N ARG A 156 -7.36 14.45 -11.37
CA ARG A 156 -6.87 14.87 -12.70
C ARG A 156 -7.46 14.02 -13.83
N GLN A 157 -7.49 12.69 -13.67
CA GLN A 157 -8.14 11.78 -14.62
C GLN A 157 -9.63 12.13 -14.78
N TRP A 158 -10.32 12.47 -13.68
CA TRP A 158 -11.69 12.97 -13.72
C TRP A 158 -11.84 14.22 -14.61
N LEU A 159 -11.00 15.23 -14.41
CA LEU A 159 -11.04 16.48 -15.20
C LEU A 159 -10.80 16.22 -16.70
N ALA A 160 -10.02 15.19 -17.03
CA ALA A 160 -9.68 14.84 -18.40
C ALA A 160 -10.73 13.95 -19.09
N GLU A 161 -11.33 13.00 -18.36
CA GLU A 161 -12.15 11.93 -18.93
C GLU A 161 -13.65 12.13 -18.70
N GLY A 162 -14.06 13.09 -17.86
CA GLY A 162 -15.48 13.42 -17.63
C GLY A 162 -16.30 12.33 -16.93
N VAL A 163 -15.69 11.18 -16.63
CA VAL A 163 -16.32 10.06 -15.91
C VAL A 163 -16.56 10.49 -14.47
N PRO A 164 -17.81 10.47 -13.96
CA PRO A 164 -18.09 10.98 -12.63
C PRO A 164 -17.24 10.24 -11.59
N ILE A 165 -16.50 10.99 -10.76
CA ILE A 165 -16.13 10.47 -9.44
C ILE A 165 -17.45 10.18 -8.74
N ARG A 166 -17.77 8.93 -8.40
CA ARG A 166 -18.65 8.68 -7.24
C ARG A 166 -18.67 7.24 -6.72
N PRO A 167 -18.79 7.07 -5.38
CA PRO A 167 -18.42 8.00 -4.29
C PRO A 167 -17.54 7.30 -3.23
N GLY A 168 -17.11 8.00 -2.18
CA GLY A 168 -17.51 7.36 -0.92
C GLY A 168 -17.08 8.01 0.38
N LEU A 169 -16.40 9.16 0.38
CA LEU A 169 -16.15 9.85 1.62
C LEU A 169 -16.71 11.27 1.55
N ARG A 170 -17.99 11.41 1.95
CA ARG A 170 -18.56 12.72 2.32
C ARG A 170 -17.57 13.43 3.23
N GLN A 171 -17.33 14.72 3.08
CA GLN A 171 -16.50 15.40 4.08
C GLN A 171 -17.25 15.35 5.43
N LEU A 172 -16.76 14.53 6.36
CA LEU A 172 -17.32 14.43 7.71
C LEU A 172 -17.00 15.73 8.42
N ARG A 173 -18.04 16.43 8.89
CA ARG A 173 -17.86 17.61 9.71
C ARG A 173 -17.56 17.16 11.15
N PRO A 174 -16.88 17.98 11.96
CA PRO A 174 -16.70 17.68 13.38
C PRO A 174 -18.01 17.42 14.13
N GLU A 175 -19.11 18.02 13.66
CA GLU A 175 -20.47 17.85 14.20
C GLU A 175 -21.07 16.49 13.88
N ASP A 176 -20.58 15.83 12.83
CA ASP A 176 -21.02 14.50 12.40
C ASP A 176 -20.21 13.39 13.13
N LEU A 177 -19.41 13.72 14.14
CA LEU A 177 -18.51 12.79 14.83
C LEU A 177 -18.67 12.85 16.36
N PRO A 178 -18.29 11.78 17.09
CA PRO A 178 -18.26 11.81 18.54
C PRO A 178 -17.36 12.92 19.08
N PRO A 179 -17.62 13.43 20.30
CA PRO A 179 -16.83 14.50 20.89
C PRO A 179 -15.33 14.20 20.87
N HIS A 180 -14.53 15.21 20.50
CA HIS A 180 -13.07 15.14 20.44
C HIS A 180 -12.49 14.18 19.39
N VAL A 181 -13.31 13.64 18.50
CA VAL A 181 -12.87 12.89 17.33
C VAL A 181 -12.71 13.82 16.13
N THR A 182 -11.63 13.65 15.38
CA THR A 182 -11.42 14.31 14.09
C THR A 182 -11.25 13.27 13.00
N ALA A 183 -11.90 13.49 11.86
CA ALA A 183 -11.67 12.70 10.65
C ALA A 183 -10.71 13.44 9.71
N SER A 184 -9.78 12.69 9.14
CA SER A 184 -8.92 13.14 8.05
C SER A 184 -9.02 12.18 6.88
N SER A 185 -8.64 12.64 5.69
CA SER A 185 -8.47 11.75 4.56
C SER A 185 -7.12 11.03 4.69
N GLY A 186 -7.17 9.71 4.60
CA GLY A 186 -6.01 8.86 4.52
C GLY A 186 -6.06 8.00 3.27
N TYR A 187 -5.06 7.14 3.19
CA TYR A 187 -4.99 6.13 2.17
C TYR A 187 -4.43 4.87 2.77
N ASP A 188 -5.08 3.77 2.44
CA ASP A 188 -4.48 2.47 2.58
C ASP A 188 -4.54 1.74 1.25
N HIS A 189 -3.99 0.55 1.27
CA HIS A 189 -3.88 -0.33 0.13
C HIS A 189 -5.23 -0.70 -0.53
N ARG A 190 -6.36 -0.59 0.17
CA ARG A 190 -7.72 -0.75 -0.41
C ARG A 190 -8.18 0.49 -1.16
N GLY A 191 -7.65 1.67 -0.82
CA GLY A 191 -7.96 2.94 -1.47
C GLY A 191 -8.05 4.10 -0.49
N LEU A 192 -8.83 5.11 -0.86
CA LEU A 192 -9.10 6.27 0.00
C LEU A 192 -9.88 5.85 1.25
N CYS A 193 -9.44 6.33 2.40
CA CYS A 193 -10.03 6.00 3.69
C CYS A 193 -10.23 7.24 4.56
N TYR A 194 -11.13 7.16 5.55
CA TYR A 194 -11.08 8.06 6.68
C TYR A 194 -10.09 7.54 7.70
N VAL A 195 -9.28 8.43 8.25
CA VAL A 195 -8.48 8.17 9.45
C VAL A 195 -9.07 8.99 10.58
N PHE A 196 -9.29 8.35 11.72
CA PHE A 196 -9.91 8.96 12.88
C PHE A 196 -8.91 9.09 14.01
N ASP A 197 -8.79 10.29 14.56
CA ASP A 197 -7.94 10.62 15.69
C ASP A 197 -8.79 11.17 16.83
N HIS A 198 -8.48 10.79 18.06
CA HIS A 198 -9.04 11.37 19.27
C HIS A 198 -8.02 12.32 19.91
N LYS A 199 -8.46 13.52 20.33
CA LYS A 199 -7.57 14.57 20.86
C LYS A 199 -6.59 14.10 21.94
N THR A 200 -7.01 13.18 22.81
CA THR A 200 -6.17 12.68 23.92
C THR A 200 -5.68 11.24 23.76
N LEU A 201 -6.33 10.42 22.92
CA LEU A 201 -5.98 9.00 22.76
C LEU A 201 -5.16 8.75 21.50
N GLY A 202 -5.01 9.76 20.63
CA GLY A 202 -4.36 9.63 19.33
C GLY A 202 -5.23 8.85 18.34
N GLU A 203 -4.59 8.18 17.39
CA GLU A 203 -5.27 7.43 16.33
C GLU A 203 -6.21 6.36 16.93
N LEU A 204 -7.46 6.40 16.49
CA LEU A 204 -8.51 5.46 16.84
C LEU A 204 -8.58 4.32 15.83
N GLY A 205 -8.50 4.63 14.54
CA GLY A 205 -8.67 3.65 13.48
C GLY A 205 -8.97 4.29 12.14
N ARG A 206 -9.31 3.45 11.17
CA ARG A 206 -9.61 3.88 9.80
C ARG A 206 -10.85 3.18 9.27
N ILE A 207 -11.58 3.86 8.38
CA ILE A 207 -12.72 3.28 7.66
C ILE A 207 -12.49 3.43 6.16
N VAL A 208 -12.65 2.32 5.44
CA VAL A 208 -12.57 2.26 3.99
C VAL A 208 -13.93 1.92 3.43
N MET A 209 -14.29 2.63 2.36
CA MET A 209 -15.49 2.37 1.58
C MET A 209 -15.06 1.68 0.28
N ILE A 210 -15.42 0.41 0.14
CA ILE A 210 -15.06 -0.45 -1.00
C ILE A 210 -16.30 -0.67 -1.84
N LYS A 211 -16.20 -0.52 -3.16
CA LYS A 211 -17.28 -0.88 -4.07
C LYS A 211 -17.33 -2.41 -4.21
N ALA A 212 -18.42 -3.03 -3.75
CA ALA A 212 -18.67 -4.47 -3.87
C ALA A 212 -19.56 -4.83 -5.08
N GLY A 213 -20.30 -3.87 -5.62
CA GLY A 213 -21.16 -4.03 -6.80
C GLY A 213 -21.52 -2.68 -7.43
N GLU A 214 -22.40 -2.66 -8.45
CA GLU A 214 -22.80 -1.40 -9.12
C GLU A 214 -23.40 -0.36 -8.16
N GLN A 215 -24.10 -0.83 -7.11
CA GLN A 215 -24.74 0.00 -6.08
C GLN A 215 -24.37 -0.42 -4.64
N GLU A 216 -23.51 -1.42 -4.48
CA GLU A 216 -23.16 -1.96 -3.17
C GLU A 216 -21.82 -1.40 -2.69
N MET A 217 -21.84 -0.76 -1.52
CA MET A 217 -20.66 -0.23 -0.84
C MET A 217 -20.43 -1.03 0.44
N LEU A 218 -19.25 -1.62 0.55
CA LEU A 218 -18.80 -2.39 1.68
C LEU A 218 -17.91 -1.52 2.55
N MET A 219 -18.37 -1.24 3.77
CA MET A 219 -17.60 -0.50 4.76
C MET A 219 -16.70 -1.47 5.53
N GLN A 220 -15.39 -1.22 5.53
CA GLN A 220 -14.44 -1.95 6.36
C GLN A 220 -13.80 -0.99 7.37
N ALA A 221 -13.81 -1.38 8.64
CA ALA A 221 -13.30 -0.56 9.74
C ALA A 221 -12.19 -1.31 10.48
N ASP A 222 -11.02 -0.68 10.61
CA ASP A 222 -9.87 -1.24 11.33
C ASP A 222 -9.50 -0.35 12.51
N LEU A 223 -9.55 -0.94 13.71
CA LEU A 223 -9.14 -0.29 14.96
C LEU A 223 -7.61 -0.19 15.02
N TYR A 224 -7.11 0.99 15.38
CA TYR A 224 -5.69 1.19 15.65
C TYR A 224 -5.35 0.83 17.11
N VAL A 225 -4.66 -0.30 17.29
CA VAL A 225 -4.24 -0.80 18.60
C VAL A 225 -2.87 -0.24 19.03
N GLY A 226 -2.01 0.15 18.07
CA GLY A 226 -0.67 0.67 18.34
C GLY A 226 0.28 -0.40 18.93
N GLN A 227 1.08 -0.02 19.93
CA GLN A 227 1.97 -0.94 20.67
C GLN A 227 1.32 -1.54 21.94
N GLU A 228 0.05 -1.24 22.19
CA GLU A 228 -0.63 -1.66 23.40
C GLU A 228 -1.23 -3.06 23.27
N THR A 229 -1.42 -3.74 24.40
CA THR A 229 -2.13 -5.02 24.41
C THR A 229 -3.63 -4.80 24.16
N PRO A 230 -4.31 -5.71 23.44
CA PRO A 230 -5.75 -5.57 23.17
C PRO A 230 -6.64 -5.42 24.42
N GLU A 231 -6.14 -5.89 25.56
CA GLU A 231 -6.84 -5.89 26.84
C GLU A 231 -6.65 -4.60 27.66
N SER A 232 -5.77 -3.70 27.21
CA SER A 232 -5.46 -2.46 27.92
C SER A 232 -6.72 -1.58 28.08
N ALA A 233 -6.79 -0.85 29.19
CA ALA A 233 -7.89 0.07 29.45
C ALA A 233 -7.98 1.17 28.37
N ILE A 234 -6.86 1.53 27.75
CA ILE A 234 -6.80 2.53 26.68
C ILE A 234 -7.38 1.95 25.39
N VAL A 235 -6.99 0.73 25.00
CA VAL A 235 -7.53 0.07 23.79
C VAL A 235 -9.03 -0.15 23.91
N LYS A 236 -9.53 -0.55 25.09
CA LYS A 236 -10.98 -0.67 25.34
C LYS A 236 -11.72 0.66 25.15
N LYS A 237 -11.15 1.76 25.65
CA LYS A 237 -11.71 3.11 25.44
C LYS A 237 -11.67 3.53 23.98
N LYS A 238 -10.56 3.30 23.27
CA LYS A 238 -10.44 3.56 21.83
C LYS A 238 -11.49 2.78 21.05
N LYS A 239 -11.67 1.50 21.37
CA LYS A 239 -12.65 0.61 20.74
C LYS A 239 -14.07 1.15 20.91
N ALA A 240 -14.48 1.50 22.13
CA ALA A 240 -15.82 2.03 22.38
C ALA A 240 -16.11 3.31 21.57
N ILE A 241 -15.16 4.26 21.55
CA ILE A 241 -15.31 5.49 20.76
C ILE A 241 -15.32 5.18 19.26
N PHE A 242 -14.45 4.27 18.81
CA PHE A 242 -14.37 3.91 17.39
C PHE A 242 -15.62 3.17 16.90
N GLU A 243 -16.25 2.34 17.73
CA GLU A 243 -17.54 1.72 17.43
C GLU A 243 -18.64 2.77 17.22
N GLU A 244 -18.65 3.83 18.02
CA GLU A 244 -19.56 4.98 17.83
C GLU A 244 -19.27 5.72 16.52
N VAL A 245 -18.00 5.94 16.18
CA VAL A 245 -17.58 6.50 14.88
C VAL A 245 -18.10 5.62 13.73
N VAL A 246 -17.89 4.31 13.80
CA VAL A 246 -18.33 3.36 12.77
C VAL A 246 -19.84 3.42 12.59
N ALA A 247 -20.61 3.42 13.68
CA ALA A 247 -22.06 3.56 13.63
C ALA A 247 -22.50 4.88 12.96
N THR A 248 -21.83 5.98 13.30
CA THR A 248 -22.13 7.31 12.76
C THR A 248 -21.84 7.42 11.27
N VAL A 249 -20.68 6.89 10.85
CA VAL A 249 -20.30 6.83 9.44
C VAL A 249 -21.28 5.95 8.66
N ASN A 250 -21.64 4.78 9.18
CA ASN A 250 -22.61 3.89 8.54
C ASN A 250 -23.97 4.59 8.34
N ALA A 251 -24.45 5.32 9.35
CA ALA A 251 -25.70 6.08 9.26
C ALA A 251 -25.66 7.24 8.23
N CYS A 252 -24.48 7.69 7.82
CA CYS A 252 -24.34 8.72 6.78
C CYS A 252 -24.37 8.15 5.35
N PHE A 253 -24.21 6.84 5.17
CA PHE A 253 -24.08 6.18 3.87
C PHE A 253 -25.18 5.14 3.59
N ILE A 254 -26.11 4.93 4.54
CA ILE A 254 -27.39 4.20 4.34
C ILE A 254 -28.48 5.20 3.95
#